data_AF-A0AAU8MPW4-F1
#
_entry.id   AF-A0AAU8MPW4-F1
#
_cell.length_a   1.000
_cell.length_b   1.000
_cell.length_c   1.000
_cell.angle_alpha   90.00
_cell.angle_beta   90.00
_cell.angle_gamma   90.00
#
_symmetry.space_group_name_H-M   'P 1'
#
loop_
_entity.id
_entity.type
_entity.pdbx_description
1 polymer ?
#
loop_
_entity_poly.entity_id
_entity_poly.type
_entity_poly.pdbx_seq_one_letter_code
_entity_poly.pdbx_strand_id
1 'polypeptide(L)'
;MSAGPVGRGAARAAAWIVAGALAGPAPAAPPTDAHILLERLADRIAALPADEPMPVDRTLEPYLDRSGIALRVEQDDDARTLQRKRPPGLSDAEWRAFVEAWSAGAIAVESESGGAALTFLDLDEDGRRDLILDQYVGGTGLYSYLSTLRNDPATGYTDGGATFSINGRGGDQAVYWLRIDGRSYVAYRDSVYGRDTLTLQRPMTPAPPAAATRPALVVRYRYRHRVLPATADARRDDAVQTALDADADFAAVADRALAEVRLHRDGSQRLPDPEARCPAPPGTPADEDVWPWHGAGHYSFDFAATARVRTPRACYAATVIAFRSSYLKSHADCCMLWVQTAPGDAVAERPLHTQRWREEIAVEWVDAGGGE
;
A
#
# COMPACT_ATOMS: atom_id res chain seq x y z
N MET A 1 -33.97 72.04 36.28
CA MET A 1 -33.20 71.41 35.20
C MET A 1 -31.99 70.76 35.87
N SER A 2 -32.02 69.49 36.28
CA SER A 2 -32.07 68.20 35.55
C SER A 2 -30.66 67.62 35.28
N ALA A 3 -30.54 66.32 35.62
CA ALA A 3 -29.47 65.33 35.35
C ALA A 3 -28.11 65.56 36.06
N GLY A 4 -27.43 64.57 36.65
CA GLY A 4 -27.50 63.10 36.66
C GLY A 4 -26.04 62.56 36.71
N PRO A 5 -25.69 61.49 37.46
CA PRO A 5 -24.29 61.14 37.76
C PRO A 5 -23.68 60.17 36.74
N VAL A 6 -22.37 60.28 36.47
CA VAL A 6 -21.61 59.30 35.67
C VAL A 6 -20.72 58.45 36.58
N GLY A 7 -20.88 57.14 36.44
CA GLY A 7 -20.41 56.09 37.34
C GLY A 7 -18.93 55.72 37.25
N ARG A 8 -18.47 55.11 38.36
CA ARG A 8 -17.21 54.41 38.54
C ARG A 8 -17.30 53.01 37.94
N GLY A 9 -16.42 52.67 36.99
CA GLY A 9 -16.19 51.31 36.52
C GLY A 9 -14.80 50.85 36.95
N ALA A 10 -14.72 50.04 38.01
CA ALA A 10 -13.51 49.34 38.41
C ALA A 10 -13.42 48.02 37.64
N ALA A 11 -12.43 47.89 36.76
CA ALA A 11 -12.12 46.64 36.08
C ALA A 11 -11.56 45.62 37.08
N ARG A 12 -12.35 44.58 37.37
CA ARG A 12 -11.86 43.37 38.07
C ARG A 12 -11.18 42.47 37.05
N ALA A 13 -9.87 42.28 37.18
CA ALA A 13 -9.13 41.25 36.47
C ALA A 13 -9.58 39.88 36.99
N ALA A 14 -10.26 39.12 36.13
CA ALA A 14 -10.55 37.71 36.37
C ALA A 14 -9.33 36.89 35.89
N ALA A 15 -8.59 36.33 36.84
CA ALA A 15 -7.56 35.34 36.55
C ALA A 15 -8.24 34.02 36.15
N TRP A 16 -8.13 33.65 34.89
CA TRP A 16 -8.48 32.32 34.42
C TRP A 16 -7.32 31.37 34.74
N ILE A 17 -7.51 30.54 35.78
CA ILE A 17 -6.67 29.36 35.98
C ILE A 17 -7.11 28.34 34.94
N VAL A 18 -6.34 28.20 33.87
CA VAL A 18 -6.45 27.04 32.97
C VAL A 18 -5.83 25.86 33.70
N ALA A 19 -6.68 25.03 34.33
CA ALA A 19 -6.29 23.70 34.75
C ALA A 19 -6.12 22.85 33.48
N GLY A 20 -4.89 22.81 32.96
CA GLY A 20 -4.49 21.84 31.95
C GLY A 20 -4.54 20.46 32.57
N ALA A 21 -5.63 19.74 32.36
CA ALA A 21 -5.62 18.29 32.54
C ALA A 21 -4.61 17.74 31.54
N LEU A 22 -3.47 17.27 32.05
CA LEU A 22 -2.59 16.37 31.31
C LEU A 22 -3.42 15.13 30.99
N ALA A 23 -4.05 15.13 29.81
CA ALA A 23 -4.64 13.92 29.25
C ALA A 23 -3.46 12.96 29.02
N GLY A 24 -3.28 12.02 29.94
CA GLY A 24 -2.45 10.86 29.69
C GLY A 24 -2.93 10.14 28.43
N PRO A 25 -2.08 9.34 27.78
CA PRO A 25 -2.49 8.55 26.63
C PRO A 25 -3.77 7.78 26.97
N ALA A 26 -4.76 7.85 26.08
CA ALA A 26 -6.01 7.13 26.26
C ALA A 26 -5.71 5.66 26.57
N PRO A 27 -6.41 5.03 27.53
CA PRO A 27 -6.22 3.62 27.81
C PRO A 27 -6.42 2.83 26.52
N ALA A 28 -5.47 1.95 26.19
CA ALA A 28 -5.56 1.09 25.03
C ALA A 28 -6.89 0.32 25.08
N ALA A 29 -7.64 0.33 23.96
CA ALA A 29 -8.85 -0.46 23.84
C ALA A 29 -8.54 -1.93 24.15
N PRO A 30 -9.45 -2.68 24.81
CA PRO A 30 -9.22 -4.10 25.07
C PRO A 30 -8.92 -4.84 23.75
N PRO A 31 -8.00 -5.83 23.76
CA PRO A 31 -7.67 -6.59 22.56
C PRO A 31 -8.92 -7.16 21.89
N THR A 32 -9.16 -6.81 20.64
CA THR A 32 -10.17 -7.47 19.81
C THR A 32 -9.67 -8.85 19.38
N ASP A 33 -10.57 -9.74 18.96
CA ASP A 33 -10.18 -11.02 18.32
C ASP A 33 -9.15 -10.79 17.19
N ALA A 34 -9.32 -9.72 16.42
CA ALA A 34 -8.39 -9.32 15.37
C ALA A 34 -7.01 -8.95 15.91
N HIS A 35 -6.93 -8.21 17.01
CA HIS A 35 -5.66 -7.86 17.64
C HIS A 35 -4.90 -9.11 18.11
N ILE A 36 -5.56 -10.03 18.81
CA ILE A 36 -4.95 -11.30 19.27
C ILE A 36 -4.44 -12.13 18.09
N LEU A 37 -5.20 -12.19 17.00
CA LEU A 37 -4.80 -12.90 15.79
C LEU A 37 -3.60 -12.23 15.11
N LEU A 38 -3.57 -10.90 15.04
CA LEU A 38 -2.44 -10.15 14.48
C LEU A 38 -1.16 -10.37 15.30
N GLU A 39 -1.23 -10.41 16.63
CA GLU A 39 -0.09 -10.76 17.49
C GLU A 39 0.42 -12.18 17.18
N ARG A 40 -0.49 -13.15 17.01
CA ARG A 40 -0.10 -14.51 16.62
C ARG A 40 0.53 -14.57 15.23
N LEU A 41 0.08 -13.74 14.29
CA LEU A 41 0.71 -13.62 12.97
C LEU A 41 2.08 -12.94 13.08
N ALA A 42 2.23 -11.95 13.96
CA ALA A 42 3.49 -11.28 14.26
C ALA A 42 4.54 -12.29 14.77
N ASP A 43 4.17 -13.14 15.74
CA ASP A 43 5.04 -14.20 16.27
C ASP A 43 5.49 -15.18 15.17
N ARG A 44 4.59 -15.54 14.24
CA ARG A 44 4.91 -16.41 13.11
C ARG A 44 5.87 -15.74 12.13
N ILE A 45 5.66 -14.47 11.83
CA ILE A 45 6.61 -13.68 11.02
C ILE A 45 7.96 -13.62 11.72
N ALA A 46 8.00 -13.37 13.04
CA ALA A 46 9.23 -13.30 13.82
C ALA A 46 10.04 -14.60 13.76
N ALA A 47 9.36 -15.75 13.68
CA ALA A 47 9.98 -17.07 13.57
C ALA A 47 10.56 -17.36 12.17
N LEU A 48 10.20 -16.61 11.13
CA LEU A 48 10.80 -16.74 9.79
C LEU A 48 12.22 -16.15 9.77
N PRO A 49 13.11 -16.63 8.87
CA PRO A 49 14.38 -15.98 8.60
C PRO A 49 14.21 -14.48 8.35
N ALA A 50 15.12 -13.67 8.88
CA ALA A 50 15.01 -12.21 8.76
C ALA A 50 15.07 -11.74 7.29
N ASP A 51 15.74 -12.49 6.42
CA ASP A 51 15.88 -12.25 4.99
C ASP A 51 14.80 -12.94 4.13
N GLU A 52 13.75 -13.49 4.75
CA GLU A 52 12.56 -13.96 4.02
C GLU A 52 11.97 -12.79 3.22
N PRO A 53 11.95 -12.87 1.87
CA PRO A 53 11.56 -11.75 1.04
C PRO A 53 10.06 -11.52 1.02
N MET A 54 9.18 -12.39 1.52
CA MET A 54 7.73 -12.16 1.59
C MET A 54 7.12 -12.74 2.88
N PRO A 55 7.49 -12.22 4.06
CA PRO A 55 7.17 -12.88 5.32
C PRO A 55 5.68 -12.83 5.65
N VAL A 56 4.97 -11.78 5.24
CA VAL A 56 3.51 -11.66 5.37
C VAL A 56 2.83 -12.77 4.56
N ASP A 57 3.06 -12.82 3.25
CA ASP A 57 2.48 -13.80 2.33
C ASP A 57 2.81 -15.23 2.79
N ARG A 58 4.08 -15.48 3.15
CA ARG A 58 4.54 -16.79 3.65
C ARG A 58 3.81 -17.22 4.93
N THR A 59 3.49 -16.26 5.80
CA THR A 59 2.76 -16.52 7.06
C THR A 59 1.28 -16.74 6.83
N LEU A 60 0.69 -16.05 5.85
CA LEU A 60 -0.74 -16.17 5.50
C LEU A 60 -1.05 -17.41 4.65
N GLU A 61 -0.08 -17.89 3.87
CA GLU A 61 -0.20 -19.03 2.94
C GLU A 61 -0.93 -20.27 3.53
N PRO A 62 -0.64 -20.74 4.76
CA PRO A 62 -1.33 -21.90 5.33
C PRO A 62 -2.80 -21.64 5.69
N TYR A 63 -3.21 -20.37 5.77
CA TYR A 63 -4.56 -19.95 6.14
C TYR A 63 -5.42 -19.58 4.96
N LEU A 64 -4.87 -19.51 3.73
CA LEU A 64 -5.65 -19.14 2.55
C LEU A 64 -6.84 -20.09 2.37
N ASP A 65 -8.05 -19.52 2.31
CA ASP A 65 -9.26 -20.29 2.04
C ASP A 65 -9.39 -20.57 0.54
N ARG A 66 -8.98 -21.78 0.15
CA ARG A 66 -8.99 -22.24 -1.25
C ARG A 66 -10.23 -23.05 -1.61
N SER A 67 -11.24 -23.08 -0.73
CA SER A 67 -12.50 -23.78 -1.00
C SER A 67 -13.43 -23.04 -1.96
N GLY A 68 -13.09 -21.78 -2.28
CA GLY A 68 -13.88 -20.93 -3.15
C GLY A 68 -14.01 -21.45 -4.58
N ILE A 69 -15.16 -21.20 -5.20
CA ILE A 69 -15.42 -21.58 -6.59
C ILE A 69 -15.42 -20.33 -7.47
N ALA A 70 -14.47 -20.27 -8.39
CA ALA A 70 -14.33 -19.13 -9.28
C ALA A 70 -15.32 -19.18 -10.45
N LEU A 71 -15.83 -18.01 -10.83
CA LEU A 71 -16.63 -17.77 -12.02
C LEU A 71 -16.24 -16.41 -12.59
N ARG A 72 -15.78 -16.38 -13.84
CA ARG A 72 -15.72 -15.09 -14.55
C ARG A 72 -17.13 -14.73 -15.04
N VAL A 73 -17.44 -13.45 -15.18
CA VAL A 73 -18.60 -12.92 -15.91
C VAL A 73 -18.12 -11.91 -16.92
N GLU A 74 -18.79 -11.86 -18.07
CA GLU A 74 -18.57 -10.87 -19.13
C GLU A 74 -19.90 -10.18 -19.33
N GLN A 75 -19.82 -8.88 -19.57
CA GLN A 75 -20.94 -7.99 -19.82
C GLN A 75 -20.85 -7.63 -21.30
N ASP A 76 -21.86 -8.05 -22.07
CA ASP A 76 -22.01 -7.62 -23.46
C ASP A 76 -22.75 -6.28 -23.47
N ASP A 77 -22.37 -5.38 -24.37
CA ASP A 77 -22.74 -3.96 -24.36
C ASP A 77 -24.27 -3.73 -24.41
N ASP A 78 -25.02 -4.69 -24.98
CA ASP A 78 -26.46 -4.57 -25.20
C ASP A 78 -27.33 -5.60 -24.44
N ALA A 79 -26.74 -6.50 -23.64
CA ALA A 79 -27.53 -7.48 -22.90
C ALA A 79 -26.82 -8.00 -21.64
N ARG A 80 -27.54 -7.96 -20.50
CA ARG A 80 -27.24 -8.77 -19.29
C ARG A 80 -27.44 -10.28 -19.56
N THR A 81 -26.97 -10.80 -20.70
CA THR A 81 -27.08 -12.23 -21.00
C THR A 81 -25.94 -12.97 -20.32
N LEU A 82 -26.26 -13.63 -19.21
CA LEU A 82 -25.36 -14.56 -18.54
C LEU A 82 -25.17 -15.82 -19.41
N GLN A 83 -24.29 -15.78 -20.40
CA GLN A 83 -23.94 -16.96 -21.19
C GLN A 83 -22.96 -17.87 -20.43
N ARG A 84 -23.35 -18.45 -19.29
CA ARG A 84 -22.43 -19.28 -18.50
C ARG A 84 -23.06 -20.57 -17.99
N LYS A 85 -22.29 -21.64 -18.12
CA LYS A 85 -22.57 -22.94 -17.54
C LYS A 85 -22.27 -22.89 -16.05
N ARG A 86 -23.12 -23.53 -15.23
CA ARG A 86 -22.87 -23.71 -13.79
C ARG A 86 -21.45 -24.24 -13.55
N PRO A 87 -20.61 -23.54 -12.77
CA PRO A 87 -19.31 -24.05 -12.36
C PRO A 87 -19.40 -25.40 -11.63
N PRO A 88 -18.43 -26.32 -11.84
CA PRO A 88 -18.34 -27.54 -11.04
C PRO A 88 -18.30 -27.21 -9.53
N GLY A 89 -18.98 -28.01 -8.71
CA GLY A 89 -19.00 -27.84 -7.25
C GLY A 89 -20.04 -26.84 -6.72
N LEU A 90 -20.74 -26.09 -7.58
CA LEU A 90 -21.96 -25.36 -7.19
C LEU A 90 -23.17 -26.27 -7.26
N SER A 91 -24.04 -26.21 -6.25
CA SER A 91 -25.32 -26.91 -6.27
C SER A 91 -26.31 -26.25 -7.25
N ASP A 92 -27.38 -26.97 -7.61
CA ASP A 92 -28.48 -26.40 -8.41
C ASP A 92 -29.18 -25.24 -7.69
N ALA A 93 -29.25 -25.28 -6.35
CA ALA A 93 -29.89 -24.24 -5.57
C ALA A 93 -29.07 -22.94 -5.58
N GLU A 94 -27.76 -23.04 -5.32
CA GLU A 94 -26.86 -21.87 -5.34
C GLU A 94 -26.77 -21.27 -6.74
N TRP A 95 -26.68 -22.12 -7.77
CA TRP A 95 -26.64 -21.63 -9.14
C TRP A 95 -27.92 -20.89 -9.54
N ARG A 96 -29.08 -21.44 -9.16
CA ARG A 96 -30.36 -20.78 -9.45
C ARG A 96 -30.47 -19.44 -8.73
N ALA A 97 -30.10 -19.38 -7.45
CA ALA A 97 -30.11 -18.14 -6.66
C ALA A 97 -29.21 -17.06 -7.29
N PHE A 98 -28.02 -17.44 -7.74
CA PHE A 98 -27.12 -16.52 -8.46
C PHE A 98 -27.72 -16.02 -9.77
N VAL A 99 -28.24 -16.92 -10.62
CA VAL A 99 -28.84 -16.55 -11.92
C VAL A 99 -30.03 -15.62 -11.73
N GLU A 100 -30.87 -15.87 -10.72
CA GLU A 100 -32.01 -15.02 -10.38
C GLU A 100 -31.55 -13.63 -9.94
N ALA A 101 -30.61 -13.54 -8.99
CA ALA A 101 -30.06 -12.26 -8.52
C ALA A 101 -29.38 -11.46 -9.64
N TRP A 102 -28.61 -12.14 -10.51
CA TRP A 102 -27.98 -11.55 -11.69
C TRP A 102 -29.03 -10.99 -12.67
N SER A 103 -30.05 -11.79 -13.00
CA SER A 103 -31.09 -11.41 -13.96
C SER A 103 -31.95 -10.25 -13.43
N ALA A 104 -32.19 -10.22 -12.13
CA ALA A 104 -32.88 -9.12 -11.45
C ALA A 104 -32.03 -7.84 -11.34
N GLY A 105 -30.72 -7.92 -11.56
CA GLY A 105 -29.79 -6.79 -11.40
C GLY A 105 -29.41 -6.48 -9.96
N ALA A 106 -29.63 -7.41 -9.03
CA ALA A 106 -29.18 -7.27 -7.64
C ALA A 106 -27.65 -7.34 -7.52
N ILE A 107 -26.98 -7.95 -8.50
CA ILE A 107 -25.52 -7.98 -8.61
C ILE A 107 -25.12 -6.95 -9.67
N ALA A 108 -24.61 -5.80 -9.21
CA ALA A 108 -24.13 -4.74 -10.08
C ALA A 108 -22.67 -5.01 -10.47
N VAL A 109 -22.40 -5.05 -11.78
CA VAL A 109 -21.04 -5.08 -12.32
C VAL A 109 -20.77 -3.78 -13.06
N GLU A 110 -19.80 -3.02 -12.53
CA GLU A 110 -19.28 -1.81 -13.13
C GLU A 110 -17.80 -2.04 -13.39
N SER A 111 -17.44 -2.38 -14.63
CA SER A 111 -16.07 -2.76 -14.97
C SER A 111 -15.67 -2.21 -16.32
N GLU A 112 -14.54 -1.52 -16.37
CA GLU A 112 -13.94 -1.06 -17.63
C GLU A 112 -13.45 -2.21 -18.50
N SER A 113 -13.28 -3.41 -17.93
CA SER A 113 -12.85 -4.60 -18.68
C SER A 113 -14.02 -5.39 -19.30
N GLY A 114 -15.26 -4.89 -19.21
CA GLY A 114 -16.45 -5.55 -19.73
C GLY A 114 -16.78 -6.85 -19.00
N GLY A 115 -16.44 -6.97 -17.70
CA GLY A 115 -16.71 -8.17 -16.92
C GLY A 115 -16.14 -8.14 -15.50
N ALA A 116 -16.41 -9.17 -14.70
CA ALA A 116 -15.92 -9.29 -13.33
C ALA A 116 -15.44 -10.71 -13.04
N ALA A 117 -14.55 -10.85 -12.05
CA ALA A 117 -14.23 -12.13 -11.44
C ALA A 117 -15.10 -12.30 -10.19
N LEU A 118 -15.78 -13.45 -10.11
CA LEU A 118 -16.60 -13.85 -8.98
C LEU A 118 -15.95 -15.03 -8.28
N THR A 119 -16.05 -15.07 -6.95
CA THR A 119 -15.71 -16.25 -6.16
C THR A 119 -16.85 -16.57 -5.21
N PHE A 120 -17.37 -17.79 -5.30
CA PHE A 120 -18.35 -18.31 -4.35
C PHE A 120 -17.62 -18.90 -3.14
N LEU A 121 -17.77 -18.29 -1.97
CA LEU A 121 -17.06 -18.70 -0.75
C LEU A 121 -17.95 -18.47 0.48
N ASP A 122 -17.90 -19.37 1.46
CA ASP A 122 -18.60 -19.20 2.74
C ASP A 122 -17.83 -18.22 3.63
N LEU A 123 -18.32 -16.99 3.73
CA LEU A 123 -17.64 -15.86 4.36
C LEU A 123 -18.13 -15.57 5.79
N ASP A 124 -19.31 -16.08 6.17
CA ASP A 124 -19.88 -15.90 7.50
C ASP A 124 -20.14 -17.21 8.28
N GLU A 125 -19.68 -18.34 7.73
CA GLU A 125 -19.72 -19.69 8.30
C GLU A 125 -21.12 -20.28 8.51
N ASP A 126 -22.11 -19.82 7.74
CA ASP A 126 -23.47 -20.38 7.78
C ASP A 126 -23.61 -21.67 6.94
N GLY A 127 -22.54 -22.10 6.26
CA GLY A 127 -22.51 -23.27 5.39
C GLY A 127 -23.06 -23.01 3.98
N ARG A 128 -23.39 -21.77 3.64
CA ARG A 128 -23.77 -21.30 2.31
C ARG A 128 -22.66 -20.43 1.75
N ARG A 129 -22.54 -20.44 0.43
CA ARG A 129 -21.55 -19.60 -0.23
C ARG A 129 -22.13 -18.24 -0.56
N ASP A 130 -21.43 -17.25 -0.05
CA ASP A 130 -21.51 -15.85 -0.41
C ASP A 130 -20.75 -15.60 -1.73
N LEU A 131 -20.77 -14.35 -2.18
CA LEU A 131 -20.04 -13.92 -3.37
C LEU A 131 -18.98 -12.90 -3.00
N ILE A 132 -17.78 -13.09 -3.51
CA ILE A 132 -16.76 -12.06 -3.67
C ILE A 132 -16.82 -11.59 -5.11
N LEU A 133 -16.84 -10.29 -5.31
CA LEU A 133 -16.93 -9.63 -6.60
C LEU A 133 -15.70 -8.75 -6.80
N ASP A 134 -14.83 -9.15 -7.72
CA ASP A 134 -13.61 -8.43 -8.11
C ASP A 134 -13.82 -7.78 -9.49
N GLN A 135 -13.80 -6.45 -9.48
CA GLN A 135 -14.14 -5.60 -10.60
C GLN A 135 -13.01 -4.64 -10.91
N TYR A 136 -12.50 -4.72 -12.14
CA TYR A 136 -11.57 -3.71 -12.64
C TYR A 136 -12.35 -2.45 -13.03
N VAL A 137 -12.22 -1.41 -12.22
CA VAL A 137 -12.92 -0.12 -12.42
C VAL A 137 -12.08 0.90 -13.15
N GLY A 138 -10.79 0.63 -13.36
CA GLY A 138 -9.98 1.41 -14.30
C GLY A 138 -9.19 2.57 -13.75
N GLY A 139 -9.06 3.60 -14.57
CA GLY A 139 -8.23 4.77 -14.30
C GLY A 139 -6.71 4.54 -14.45
N THR A 140 -5.93 5.60 -14.27
CA THR A 140 -4.46 5.56 -14.47
C THR A 140 -3.74 4.68 -13.45
N GLY A 141 -4.34 4.48 -12.28
CA GLY A 141 -3.88 3.56 -11.23
C GLY A 141 -4.18 2.09 -11.53
N LEU A 142 -5.05 1.76 -12.49
CA LEU A 142 -5.55 0.41 -12.70
C LEU A 142 -6.26 -0.13 -11.44
N TYR A 143 -7.29 0.57 -10.99
CA TYR A 143 -8.00 0.21 -9.77
C TYR A 143 -8.89 -1.01 -9.98
N SER A 144 -8.94 -1.87 -8.97
CA SER A 144 -10.00 -2.86 -8.80
C SER A 144 -10.70 -2.67 -7.45
N TYR A 145 -12.00 -2.93 -7.44
CA TYR A 145 -12.78 -3.05 -6.22
C TYR A 145 -13.14 -4.51 -5.96
N LEU A 146 -12.96 -4.92 -4.71
CA LEU A 146 -13.39 -6.21 -4.21
C LEU A 146 -14.52 -5.97 -3.22
N SER A 147 -15.72 -6.45 -3.53
CA SER A 147 -16.88 -6.35 -2.65
C SER A 147 -17.43 -7.73 -2.30
N THR A 148 -18.13 -7.80 -1.17
CA THR A 148 -18.79 -9.03 -0.70
C THR A 148 -20.30 -8.91 -0.80
N LEU A 149 -20.98 -9.97 -1.25
CA LEU A 149 -22.43 -10.09 -1.20
C LEU A 149 -22.82 -11.32 -0.39
N ARG A 150 -23.67 -11.14 0.61
CA ARG A 150 -24.20 -12.20 1.46
C ARG A 150 -25.31 -12.97 0.76
N ASN A 151 -25.32 -14.29 0.85
CA ASN A 151 -26.40 -15.14 0.32
C ASN A 151 -27.41 -15.51 1.40
N ASP A 152 -28.43 -14.67 1.60
CA ASP A 152 -29.47 -14.95 2.59
C ASP A 152 -30.63 -15.78 1.99
N PRO A 153 -31.13 -16.84 2.67
CA PRO A 153 -32.22 -17.66 2.14
C PRO A 153 -33.56 -16.94 1.97
N ALA A 154 -33.82 -15.90 2.78
CA ALA A 154 -35.06 -15.14 2.78
C ALA A 154 -35.01 -13.96 1.82
N THR A 155 -33.85 -13.30 1.68
CA THR A 155 -33.70 -12.09 0.85
C THR A 155 -32.87 -12.26 -0.42
N GLY A 156 -32.21 -13.41 -0.60
CA GLY A 156 -31.24 -13.64 -1.68
C GLY A 156 -29.92 -12.91 -1.44
N TYR A 157 -29.21 -12.61 -2.53
CA TYR A 157 -27.95 -11.87 -2.46
C TYR A 157 -28.15 -10.41 -2.06
N THR A 158 -27.53 -10.00 -0.96
CA THR A 158 -27.52 -8.62 -0.46
C THR A 158 -26.11 -8.13 -0.21
N ASP A 159 -25.91 -6.82 -0.07
CA ASP A 159 -24.61 -6.24 0.29
C ASP A 159 -24.06 -6.86 1.60
N GLY A 160 -22.82 -7.34 1.54
CA GLY A 160 -22.08 -7.88 2.68
C GLY A 160 -21.34 -6.81 3.50
N GLY A 161 -21.26 -5.58 2.99
CA GLY A 161 -20.74 -4.40 3.67
C GLY A 161 -19.22 -4.21 3.57
N ALA A 162 -18.45 -5.24 3.19
CA ALA A 162 -17.01 -5.08 2.98
C ALA A 162 -16.70 -4.75 1.52
N THR A 163 -15.94 -3.67 1.35
CA THR A 163 -15.37 -3.25 0.07
C THR A 163 -13.92 -2.88 0.27
N PHE A 164 -13.06 -3.32 -0.65
CA PHE A 164 -11.64 -3.03 -0.68
C PHE A 164 -11.25 -2.45 -2.03
N SER A 165 -10.35 -1.48 -2.03
CA SER A 165 -9.70 -0.98 -3.23
C SER A 165 -8.27 -1.48 -3.32
N ILE A 166 -7.88 -1.91 -4.53
CA ILE A 166 -6.49 -2.20 -4.86
C ILE A 166 -6.09 -1.36 -6.08
N ASN A 167 -4.90 -0.78 -6.00
CA ASN A 167 -4.35 0.07 -7.05
C ASN A 167 -3.22 -0.68 -7.79
N GLY A 168 -3.54 -1.29 -8.93
CA GLY A 168 -2.63 -2.20 -9.65
C GLY A 168 -1.31 -1.56 -10.13
N ARG A 169 -1.26 -0.23 -10.25
CA ARG A 169 -0.05 0.53 -10.61
C ARG A 169 0.55 1.32 -9.45
N GLY A 170 -0.30 1.81 -8.56
CA GLY A 170 0.01 2.85 -7.58
C GLY A 170 -0.05 2.45 -6.12
N GLY A 171 -0.23 1.16 -5.83
CA GLY A 171 -0.13 0.61 -4.49
C GLY A 171 0.47 -0.79 -4.50
N ASP A 172 1.11 -1.17 -3.39
CA ASP A 172 1.49 -2.56 -3.11
C ASP A 172 0.42 -3.16 -2.20
N GLN A 173 -0.75 -3.39 -2.79
CA GLN A 173 -1.97 -3.77 -2.08
C GLN A 173 -2.41 -5.19 -2.44
N ALA A 174 -2.86 -5.94 -1.43
CA ALA A 174 -3.37 -7.30 -1.62
C ALA A 174 -4.47 -7.64 -0.62
N VAL A 175 -5.47 -8.40 -1.08
CA VAL A 175 -6.55 -8.94 -0.26
C VAL A 175 -6.39 -10.45 -0.15
N TYR A 176 -6.50 -10.98 1.06
CA TYR A 176 -6.41 -12.41 1.35
C TYR A 176 -7.68 -12.88 2.05
N TRP A 177 -8.32 -13.91 1.49
CA TRP A 177 -9.44 -14.61 2.12
C TRP A 177 -8.88 -15.78 2.92
N LEU A 178 -9.12 -15.77 4.23
CA LEU A 178 -8.44 -16.65 5.19
C LEU A 178 -9.44 -17.49 5.97
N ARG A 179 -9.07 -18.72 6.30
CA ARG A 179 -9.70 -19.56 7.30
C ARG A 179 -8.75 -19.76 8.47
N ILE A 180 -9.12 -19.22 9.62
CA ILE A 180 -8.31 -19.24 10.83
C ILE A 180 -9.15 -19.81 11.98
N ASP A 181 -8.70 -20.94 12.55
CA ASP A 181 -9.39 -21.63 13.65
C ASP A 181 -10.89 -21.87 13.37
N GLY A 182 -11.20 -22.22 12.11
CA GLY A 182 -12.56 -22.49 11.65
C GLY A 182 -13.37 -21.26 11.25
N ARG A 183 -12.87 -20.04 11.50
CA ARG A 183 -13.56 -18.79 11.19
C ARG A 183 -12.95 -18.07 9.98
N SER A 184 -13.78 -17.45 9.16
CA SER A 184 -13.41 -16.69 7.97
C SER A 184 -12.91 -15.29 8.34
N TYR A 185 -11.82 -14.88 7.70
CA TYR A 185 -11.23 -13.55 7.84
C TYR A 185 -10.85 -13.01 6.47
N VAL A 186 -10.81 -11.69 6.37
CA VAL A 186 -10.18 -11.00 5.26
C VAL A 186 -9.01 -10.20 5.80
N ALA A 187 -7.85 -10.37 5.20
CA ALA A 187 -6.68 -9.57 5.48
C ALA A 187 -6.39 -8.64 4.29
N TYR A 188 -6.15 -7.37 4.59
CA TYR A 188 -5.77 -6.38 3.59
C TYR A 188 -4.37 -5.88 3.90
N ARG A 189 -3.43 -6.15 2.99
CA ARG A 189 -2.07 -5.61 3.02
C ARG A 189 -2.06 -4.34 2.18
N ASP A 190 -1.55 -3.26 2.77
CA ASP A 190 -1.16 -2.05 2.07
C ASP A 190 0.30 -1.75 2.39
N SER A 191 1.12 -1.70 1.34
CA SER A 191 2.57 -1.61 1.49
C SER A 191 3.11 -0.38 0.79
N VAL A 192 4.10 0.21 1.46
CA VAL A 192 4.94 1.28 0.93
C VAL A 192 6.39 0.83 1.03
N TYR A 193 7.30 1.59 0.42
CA TYR A 193 8.70 1.24 0.47
C TYR A 193 9.22 1.11 1.92
N GLY A 194 9.57 -0.12 2.32
CA GLY A 194 10.07 -0.45 3.67
C GLY A 194 9.03 -0.77 4.71
N ARG A 195 7.75 -0.87 4.35
CA ARG A 195 6.70 -1.17 5.32
C ARG A 195 5.55 -1.93 4.67
N ASP A 196 5.19 -3.05 5.25
CA ASP A 196 3.88 -3.67 5.04
C ASP A 196 2.98 -3.31 6.22
N THR A 197 1.73 -2.96 5.93
CA THR A 197 0.67 -2.79 6.94
C THR A 197 -0.45 -3.78 6.61
N LEU A 198 -0.67 -4.76 7.50
CA LEU A 198 -1.69 -5.78 7.35
C LEU A 198 -2.82 -5.56 8.34
N THR A 199 -4.02 -5.32 7.84
CA THR A 199 -5.25 -5.29 8.67
C THR A 199 -5.99 -6.60 8.55
N LEU A 200 -6.76 -6.96 9.58
CA LEU A 200 -7.52 -8.21 9.63
C LEU A 200 -8.93 -7.92 10.16
N GLN A 201 -9.94 -8.37 9.44
CA GLN A 201 -11.33 -8.24 9.86
C GLN A 201 -12.18 -9.43 9.42
N ARG A 202 -13.42 -9.46 9.88
CA ARG A 202 -14.41 -10.42 9.43
C ARG A 202 -14.93 -10.00 8.05
N PRO A 203 -15.09 -10.91 7.07
CA PRO A 203 -15.42 -10.56 5.69
C PRO A 203 -16.73 -9.78 5.51
N MET A 204 -17.72 -9.99 6.39
CA MET A 204 -19.04 -9.33 6.32
C MET A 204 -19.17 -8.18 7.32
N THR A 205 -18.07 -7.48 7.61
CA THR A 205 -18.05 -6.31 8.48
C THR A 205 -18.00 -5.04 7.63
N PRO A 206 -18.96 -4.12 7.79
CA PRO A 206 -18.93 -2.83 7.12
C PRO A 206 -17.63 -2.07 7.36
N ALA A 207 -17.21 -1.28 6.37
CA ALA A 207 -16.10 -0.35 6.55
C ALA A 207 -16.36 0.54 7.78
N PRO A 208 -15.41 0.61 8.73
CA PRO A 208 -15.55 1.48 9.88
C PRO A 208 -15.47 2.96 9.44
N PRO A 209 -16.04 3.91 10.20
CA PRO A 209 -15.93 5.33 9.89
C PRO A 209 -14.47 5.78 9.73
N ALA A 210 -14.21 6.75 8.85
CA ALA A 210 -12.84 7.23 8.55
C ALA A 210 -12.01 7.65 9.77
N ALA A 211 -12.65 8.14 10.84
CA ALA A 211 -12.00 8.54 12.09
C ALA A 211 -11.78 7.39 13.10
N ALA A 212 -12.20 6.17 12.77
CA ALA A 212 -11.99 5.00 13.62
C ALA A 212 -10.54 4.52 13.50
N THR A 213 -10.03 3.87 14.55
CA THR A 213 -8.76 3.15 14.51
C THR A 213 -9.01 1.65 14.54
N ARG A 214 -8.09 0.89 13.94
CA ARG A 214 -8.11 -0.58 13.92
C ARG A 214 -6.71 -1.14 14.18
N PRO A 215 -6.57 -2.33 14.80
CA PRO A 215 -5.28 -2.95 14.94
C PRO A 215 -4.75 -3.38 13.57
N ALA A 216 -3.46 -3.22 13.35
CA ALA A 216 -2.74 -3.66 12.17
C ALA A 216 -1.38 -4.25 12.55
N LEU A 217 -1.00 -5.31 11.86
CA LEU A 217 0.35 -5.86 11.92
C LEU A 217 1.24 -5.07 10.96
N VAL A 218 2.28 -4.47 11.48
CA VAL A 218 3.23 -3.65 10.74
C VAL A 218 4.58 -4.36 10.72
N VAL A 219 5.09 -4.58 9.51
CA VAL A 219 6.42 -5.18 9.30
C VAL A 219 7.30 -4.13 8.62
N ARG A 220 8.42 -3.76 9.24
CA ARG A 220 9.36 -2.80 8.67
C ARG A 220 10.57 -3.53 8.11
N TYR A 221 10.99 -3.10 6.93
CA TYR A 221 12.11 -3.68 6.21
C TYR A 221 13.22 -2.68 6.06
N ARG A 222 14.42 -3.22 6.10
CA ARG A 222 15.62 -2.56 5.63
C ARG A 222 16.06 -3.18 4.33
N TYR A 223 16.60 -2.35 3.44
CA TYR A 223 17.06 -2.77 2.13
C TYR A 223 18.56 -2.62 1.96
N ARG A 224 19.10 -3.45 1.08
CA ARG A 224 20.40 -3.28 0.45
C ARG A 224 20.19 -3.35 -1.05
N HIS A 225 20.65 -2.32 -1.75
CA HIS A 225 20.65 -2.29 -3.20
C HIS A 225 22.03 -2.61 -3.74
N ARG A 226 22.04 -3.22 -4.91
CA ARG A 226 23.21 -3.39 -5.76
C ARG A 226 22.88 -2.82 -7.13
N VAL A 227 23.68 -1.87 -7.58
CA VAL A 227 23.58 -1.27 -8.91
C VAL A 227 24.00 -2.31 -9.95
N LEU A 228 23.10 -2.55 -10.90
CA LEU A 228 23.34 -3.40 -12.05
C LEU A 228 23.70 -2.54 -13.28
N PRO A 229 24.37 -3.12 -14.30
CA PRO A 229 24.60 -2.44 -15.57
C PRO A 229 23.28 -1.96 -16.20
N ALA A 230 23.36 -0.90 -17.01
CA ALA A 230 22.21 -0.41 -17.77
C ALA A 230 21.61 -1.51 -18.67
N THR A 231 20.28 -1.60 -18.74
CA THR A 231 19.60 -2.43 -19.74
C THR A 231 19.66 -1.76 -21.10
N ALA A 232 19.55 -2.54 -22.18
CA ALA A 232 19.52 -2.01 -23.55
C ALA A 232 18.37 -1.00 -23.75
N ASP A 233 17.22 -1.22 -23.09
CA ASP A 233 16.04 -0.36 -23.18
C ASP A 233 16.15 0.94 -22.35
N ALA A 234 17.07 0.98 -21.37
CA ALA A 234 17.35 2.17 -20.56
C ALA A 234 18.46 3.05 -21.16
N ARG A 235 19.06 2.64 -22.28
CA ARG A 235 20.07 3.45 -22.98
C ARG A 235 19.39 4.62 -23.69
N ARG A 236 19.57 5.81 -23.15
CA ARG A 236 19.44 7.04 -23.92
C ARG A 236 20.73 7.21 -24.74
N ASP A 237 20.61 7.61 -26.01
CA ASP A 237 21.74 7.94 -26.90
C ASP A 237 22.34 9.30 -26.47
N ASP A 238 22.82 9.37 -25.24
CA ASP A 238 23.42 10.57 -24.68
C ASP A 238 24.88 10.32 -24.23
N ALA A 239 25.70 11.36 -24.39
CA ALA A 239 27.12 11.30 -24.06
C ALA A 239 27.35 11.09 -22.55
N VAL A 240 26.36 11.40 -21.71
CA VAL A 240 26.46 11.33 -20.24
C VAL A 240 26.28 9.89 -19.74
N GLN A 241 25.30 9.17 -20.28
CA GLN A 241 25.08 7.73 -20.09
C GLN A 241 26.31 6.94 -20.54
N THR A 242 26.90 7.32 -21.68
CA THR A 242 28.16 6.71 -22.16
C THR A 242 29.31 6.97 -21.19
N ALA A 243 29.46 8.20 -20.68
CA ALA A 243 30.49 8.54 -19.70
C ALA A 243 30.27 7.80 -18.36
N LEU A 244 29.02 7.63 -17.94
CA LEU A 244 28.64 6.89 -16.73
C LEU A 244 28.91 5.39 -16.88
N ASP A 245 28.56 4.80 -18.04
CA ASP A 245 28.88 3.40 -18.35
C ASP A 245 30.39 3.15 -18.40
N ALA A 246 31.18 4.14 -18.80
CA ALA A 246 32.63 4.07 -18.80
C ALA A 246 33.26 4.28 -17.40
N ASP A 247 32.52 4.81 -16.43
CA ASP A 247 32.96 5.01 -15.05
C ASP A 247 32.90 3.70 -14.25
N ALA A 248 34.01 2.95 -14.30
CA ALA A 248 34.14 1.67 -13.62
C ALA A 248 33.95 1.75 -12.09
N ASP A 249 34.13 2.93 -11.48
CA ASP A 249 33.99 3.12 -10.04
C ASP A 249 32.54 3.43 -9.63
N PHE A 250 31.70 3.90 -10.57
CA PHE A 250 30.35 4.40 -10.27
C PHE A 250 29.51 3.40 -9.48
N ALA A 251 29.38 2.16 -9.97
CA ALA A 251 28.55 1.14 -9.32
C ALA A 251 29.04 0.85 -7.89
N ALA A 252 30.35 0.71 -7.68
CA ALA A 252 30.93 0.42 -6.37
C ALA A 252 30.82 1.60 -5.39
N VAL A 253 30.87 2.85 -5.87
CA VAL A 253 30.63 4.05 -5.05
C VAL A 253 29.13 4.17 -4.72
N ALA A 254 28.26 3.95 -5.70
CA ALA A 254 26.81 4.00 -5.53
C ALA A 254 26.33 2.92 -4.53
N ASP A 255 26.79 1.68 -4.66
CA ASP A 255 26.48 0.59 -3.71
C ASP A 255 26.84 0.96 -2.27
N ARG A 256 28.03 1.55 -2.07
CA ARG A 256 28.48 2.01 -0.75
C ARG A 256 27.63 3.14 -0.20
N ALA A 257 27.30 4.14 -1.04
CA ALA A 257 26.45 5.25 -0.64
C ALA A 257 25.03 4.76 -0.29
N LEU A 258 24.44 3.88 -1.08
CA LEU A 258 23.11 3.31 -0.84
C LEU A 258 23.07 2.43 0.43
N ALA A 259 24.19 1.78 0.80
CA ALA A 259 24.28 1.03 2.06
C ALA A 259 24.22 1.93 3.31
N GLU A 260 24.40 3.25 3.17
CA GLU A 260 24.29 4.23 4.25
C GLU A 260 22.87 4.74 4.46
N VAL A 261 21.94 4.46 3.55
CA VAL A 261 20.52 4.81 3.71
C VAL A 261 19.98 4.17 5.00
N ARG A 262 19.24 4.95 5.77
CA ARG A 262 18.63 4.53 7.04
C ARG A 262 17.12 4.75 7.00
N LEU A 263 16.39 3.84 7.63
CA LEU A 263 14.98 4.03 7.94
C LEU A 263 14.85 4.98 9.12
N HIS A 264 14.08 6.05 8.93
CA HIS A 264 13.71 6.99 9.99
C HIS A 264 12.38 6.58 10.62
N ARG A 265 12.11 7.12 11.82
CA ARG A 265 10.86 6.81 12.57
C ARG A 265 9.58 7.20 11.83
N ASP A 266 9.67 8.17 10.92
CA ASP A 266 8.55 8.58 10.05
C ASP A 266 8.35 7.63 8.85
N GLY A 267 9.12 6.54 8.76
CA GLY A 267 9.09 5.58 7.67
C GLY A 267 9.88 6.03 6.43
N SER A 268 10.41 7.25 6.40
CA SER A 268 11.21 7.72 5.28
C SER A 268 12.62 7.12 5.31
N GLN A 269 13.21 6.91 4.14
CA GLN A 269 14.59 6.46 4.01
C GLN A 269 15.47 7.61 3.52
N ARG A 270 16.45 8.01 4.32
CA ARG A 270 17.34 9.13 4.00
C ARG A 270 18.79 8.78 4.28
N LEU A 271 19.70 9.51 3.65
CA LEU A 271 21.10 9.48 4.02
C LEU A 271 21.33 10.25 5.35
N PRO A 272 22.41 9.94 6.08
CA PRO A 272 22.76 10.65 7.31
C PRO A 272 23.00 12.16 7.12
N ASP A 273 23.47 12.57 5.95
CA ASP A 273 23.70 13.97 5.59
C ASP A 273 22.90 14.32 4.32
N PRO A 274 21.67 14.85 4.45
CA PRO A 274 20.86 15.25 3.29
C PRO A 274 21.39 16.51 2.57
N GLU A 275 22.29 17.27 3.20
CA GLU A 275 22.94 18.46 2.63
C GLU A 275 24.22 18.11 1.85
N ALA A 276 24.70 16.86 1.97
CA ALA A 276 25.77 16.31 1.15
C ALA A 276 25.32 16.10 -0.31
N ARG A 277 24.92 17.16 -1.01
CA ARG A 277 24.63 17.15 -2.45
C ARG A 277 25.91 17.33 -3.26
N CYS A 278 25.85 17.04 -4.55
CA CYS A 278 26.93 17.39 -5.45
C CYS A 278 26.97 18.91 -5.63
N PRO A 279 28.17 19.51 -5.83
CA PRO A 279 28.25 20.93 -6.17
C PRO A 279 27.53 21.21 -7.49
N ALA A 280 26.80 22.32 -7.55
CA ALA A 280 26.26 22.83 -8.81
C ALA A 280 27.39 23.41 -9.68
N PRO A 281 27.31 23.29 -11.02
CA PRO A 281 28.22 24.02 -11.90
C PRO A 281 28.19 25.53 -11.63
N PRO A 282 29.30 26.26 -11.85
CA PRO A 282 29.31 27.72 -11.75
C PRO A 282 28.27 28.34 -12.70
N GLY A 283 27.52 29.32 -12.21
CA GLY A 283 26.48 30.00 -12.99
C GLY A 283 25.09 29.37 -12.91
N THR A 284 24.93 28.25 -12.18
CA THR A 284 23.60 27.74 -11.82
C THR A 284 22.91 28.73 -10.85
N PRO A 285 21.65 29.15 -11.10
CA PRO A 285 20.89 30.01 -10.19
C PRO A 285 20.82 29.42 -8.78
N ALA A 286 20.85 30.29 -7.76
CA ALA A 286 20.70 29.87 -6.37
C ALA A 286 19.21 29.81 -6.04
N ASP A 287 18.60 28.62 -6.12
CA ASP A 287 17.25 28.28 -5.62
C ASP A 287 17.02 26.76 -5.64
N GLU A 288 15.85 26.31 -5.18
CA GLU A 288 15.40 24.90 -5.01
C GLU A 288 15.39 24.05 -6.30
N ASP A 289 15.61 24.66 -7.47
CA ASP A 289 15.54 24.06 -8.82
C ASP A 289 16.82 23.33 -9.27
N VAL A 290 17.87 23.31 -8.46
CA VAL A 290 19.18 22.74 -8.85
C VAL A 290 19.20 21.20 -8.84
N TRP A 291 18.30 20.58 -8.11
CA TRP A 291 18.24 19.12 -7.96
C TRP A 291 16.79 18.66 -8.12
N PRO A 292 16.55 17.40 -8.52
CA PRO A 292 15.19 16.92 -8.79
C PRO A 292 14.27 17.21 -7.61
N TRP A 293 13.21 17.98 -7.86
CA TRP A 293 12.16 18.20 -6.87
C TRP A 293 11.32 16.93 -6.76
N HIS A 294 11.32 16.31 -5.58
CA HIS A 294 10.62 15.03 -5.35
C HIS A 294 9.11 15.18 -5.08
N GLY A 295 8.61 16.42 -5.03
CA GLY A 295 7.18 16.76 -5.00
C GLY A 295 6.27 15.96 -4.09
N ALA A 296 4.98 15.88 -4.47
CA ALA A 296 3.96 15.10 -3.76
C ALA A 296 4.03 13.58 -4.05
N GLY A 297 5.15 13.08 -4.63
CA GLY A 297 5.29 11.70 -5.11
C GLY A 297 4.67 11.45 -6.49
N HIS A 298 4.93 10.28 -7.07
CA HIS A 298 4.33 9.83 -8.33
C HIS A 298 3.34 8.69 -8.05
N TYR A 299 2.25 8.61 -8.81
CA TYR A 299 1.18 7.62 -8.60
C TYR A 299 1.59 6.17 -8.92
N SER A 300 2.83 5.90 -9.32
CA SER A 300 3.32 4.55 -9.67
C SER A 300 4.64 4.16 -9.00
N PHE A 301 5.29 5.09 -8.30
CA PHE A 301 6.55 4.85 -7.62
C PHE A 301 6.79 5.88 -6.52
N ASP A 302 7.60 5.49 -5.55
CA ASP A 302 8.09 6.36 -4.49
C ASP A 302 9.54 6.79 -4.76
N PHE A 303 9.87 8.03 -4.41
CA PHE A 303 11.24 8.48 -4.25
C PHE A 303 11.76 7.98 -2.90
N ALA A 304 12.26 6.75 -2.91
CA ALA A 304 12.57 5.99 -1.71
C ALA A 304 13.74 6.56 -0.91
N ALA A 305 14.84 6.90 -1.59
CA ALA A 305 16.03 7.49 -0.96
C ALA A 305 16.88 8.19 -2.03
N THR A 306 17.60 9.25 -1.66
CA THR A 306 18.55 9.93 -2.56
C THR A 306 19.94 9.93 -1.95
N ALA A 307 20.93 9.52 -2.74
CA ALA A 307 22.33 9.46 -2.36
C ALA A 307 23.23 10.31 -3.26
N ARG A 308 24.32 10.84 -2.67
CA ARG A 308 25.41 11.46 -3.44
C ARG A 308 26.44 10.41 -3.83
N VAL A 309 26.73 10.33 -5.13
CA VAL A 309 27.73 9.41 -5.68
C VAL A 309 28.86 10.24 -6.30
N ARG A 310 30.01 10.26 -5.62
CA ARG A 310 31.20 11.00 -6.08
C ARG A 310 32.29 10.04 -6.52
N THR A 311 32.62 10.06 -7.81
CA THR A 311 33.74 9.33 -8.39
C THR A 311 34.90 10.30 -8.65
N PRO A 312 36.09 9.81 -9.06
CA PRO A 312 37.18 10.68 -9.51
C PRO A 312 36.81 11.53 -10.74
N ARG A 313 35.79 11.11 -11.52
CA ARG A 313 35.41 11.73 -12.79
C ARG A 313 34.25 12.70 -12.64
N ALA A 314 33.31 12.42 -11.74
CA ALA A 314 32.07 13.18 -11.65
C ALA A 314 31.41 13.06 -10.27
N CYS A 315 30.35 13.84 -10.08
CA CYS A 315 29.48 13.76 -8.92
C CYS A 315 28.03 13.73 -9.39
N TYR A 316 27.27 12.75 -8.91
CA TYR A 316 25.86 12.54 -9.25
C TYR A 316 24.98 12.55 -8.01
N ALA A 317 23.73 12.98 -8.17
CA ALA A 317 22.64 12.54 -7.31
C ALA A 317 22.13 11.20 -7.86
N ALA A 318 21.76 10.29 -6.95
CA ALA A 318 21.29 8.97 -7.29
C ALA A 318 20.07 8.63 -6.41
N THR A 319 18.89 8.66 -7.00
CA THR A 319 17.62 8.43 -6.31
C THR A 319 17.12 7.02 -6.57
N VAL A 320 16.84 6.29 -5.49
CA VAL A 320 16.12 5.01 -5.53
C VAL A 320 14.66 5.32 -5.82
N ILE A 321 14.17 4.76 -6.92
CA ILE A 321 12.78 4.75 -7.32
C ILE A 321 12.23 3.37 -7.01
N ALA A 322 11.27 3.30 -6.09
CA ALA A 322 10.61 2.04 -5.73
C ALA A 322 9.24 1.98 -6.41
N PHE A 323 9.05 1.02 -7.32
CA PHE A 323 7.77 0.86 -8.00
C PHE A 323 6.72 0.30 -7.04
N ARG A 324 5.56 0.98 -6.96
CA ARG A 324 4.50 0.61 -6.01
C ARG A 324 3.84 -0.74 -6.36
N SER A 325 3.86 -1.14 -7.64
CA SER A 325 3.37 -2.45 -8.09
C SER A 325 4.45 -3.54 -8.16
N SER A 326 5.58 -3.36 -7.48
CA SER A 326 6.74 -4.27 -7.59
C SER A 326 6.46 -5.70 -7.12
N TYR A 327 5.52 -5.92 -6.19
CA TYR A 327 5.12 -7.25 -5.74
C TYR A 327 4.57 -8.14 -6.88
N LEU A 328 4.02 -7.55 -7.95
CA LEU A 328 3.51 -8.28 -9.12
C LEU A 328 4.61 -8.96 -9.94
N LYS A 329 5.88 -8.59 -9.72
CA LYS A 329 7.02 -9.16 -10.43
C LYS A 329 8.01 -9.82 -9.48
N SER A 330 8.60 -9.03 -8.58
CA SER A 330 9.70 -9.45 -7.70
C SER A 330 10.10 -8.29 -6.79
N HIS A 331 10.19 -8.51 -5.49
CA HIS A 331 10.79 -7.52 -4.57
C HIS A 331 12.29 -7.34 -4.82
N ALA A 332 12.95 -8.32 -5.43
CA ALA A 332 14.38 -8.20 -5.77
C ALA A 332 14.64 -7.23 -6.91
N ASP A 333 13.64 -6.98 -7.75
CA ASP A 333 13.70 -6.07 -8.90
C ASP A 333 12.70 -4.91 -8.74
N CYS A 334 12.38 -4.56 -7.49
CA CYS A 334 11.38 -3.54 -7.15
C CYS A 334 11.72 -2.14 -7.62
N CYS A 335 13.00 -1.92 -7.91
CA CYS A 335 13.60 -0.62 -7.72
C CYS A 335 14.59 -0.29 -8.83
N MET A 336 14.65 0.99 -9.17
CA MET A 336 15.58 1.57 -10.14
C MET A 336 16.37 2.68 -9.48
N LEU A 337 17.60 2.90 -9.92
CA LEU A 337 18.38 4.06 -9.56
C LEU A 337 18.29 5.07 -10.69
N TRP A 338 17.66 6.21 -10.43
CA TRP A 338 17.71 7.36 -11.31
C TRP A 338 18.92 8.21 -10.94
N VAL A 339 19.76 8.49 -11.93
CA VAL A 339 21.01 9.23 -11.75
C VAL A 339 20.84 10.61 -12.38
N GLN A 340 21.17 11.64 -11.63
CA GLN A 340 21.00 13.02 -12.04
C GLN A 340 22.27 13.85 -11.87
N THR A 341 22.46 14.82 -12.75
CA THR A 341 23.50 15.86 -12.65
C THR A 341 22.87 17.21 -12.29
N ALA A 342 23.64 18.12 -11.70
CA ALA A 342 23.17 19.49 -11.52
C ALA A 342 23.26 20.29 -12.82
N PRO A 343 22.24 21.08 -13.17
CA PRO A 343 20.93 21.15 -12.49
C PRO A 343 19.98 20.03 -12.94
N GLY A 344 19.32 19.34 -12.01
CA GLY A 344 18.09 18.54 -12.15
C GLY A 344 17.97 17.42 -13.21
N ASP A 345 18.86 17.34 -14.19
CA ASP A 345 18.69 16.50 -15.37
C ASP A 345 18.87 15.02 -15.03
N ALA A 346 17.85 14.21 -15.32
CA ALA A 346 17.96 12.75 -15.29
C ALA A 346 18.80 12.30 -16.49
N VAL A 347 20.01 11.82 -16.20
CA VAL A 347 21.01 11.47 -17.22
C VAL A 347 21.16 9.97 -17.42
N ALA A 348 20.63 9.17 -16.50
CA ALA A 348 20.75 7.72 -16.58
C ALA A 348 19.77 7.02 -15.64
N GLU A 349 19.43 5.79 -16.00
CA GLU A 349 18.70 4.86 -15.15
C GLU A 349 19.53 3.57 -15.01
N ARG A 350 19.60 3.02 -13.80
CA ARG A 350 20.27 1.74 -13.53
C ARG A 350 19.33 0.80 -12.79
N PRO A 351 19.16 -0.45 -13.24
CA PRO A 351 18.43 -1.43 -12.45
C PRO A 351 19.12 -1.68 -11.12
N LEU A 352 18.33 -1.91 -10.08
CA LEU A 352 18.81 -2.30 -8.77
C LEU A 352 18.41 -3.74 -8.51
N HIS A 353 19.38 -4.57 -8.14
CA HIS A 353 19.07 -5.80 -7.42
C HIS A 353 18.93 -5.45 -5.94
N THR A 354 17.79 -5.77 -5.37
CA THR A 354 17.41 -5.38 -4.02
C THR A 354 17.28 -6.61 -3.13
N GLN A 355 17.91 -6.56 -1.96
CA GLN A 355 17.68 -7.52 -0.89
C GLN A 355 17.00 -6.78 0.25
N ARG A 356 15.98 -7.40 0.85
CA ARG A 356 15.29 -6.87 2.02
C ARG A 356 15.41 -7.82 3.20
N TRP A 357 15.45 -7.26 4.39
CA TRP A 357 15.32 -8.04 5.62
C TRP A 357 14.42 -7.29 6.59
N ARG A 358 13.69 -8.07 7.36
CA ARG A 358 12.83 -7.60 8.43
C ARG A 358 13.68 -6.98 9.54
N GLU A 359 13.36 -5.74 9.88
CA GLU A 359 14.01 -4.98 10.96
C GLU A 359 13.11 -4.87 12.19
N GLU A 360 11.81 -4.71 11.99
CA GLU A 360 10.83 -4.55 13.07
C GLU A 360 9.52 -5.26 12.73
N ILE A 361 8.85 -5.76 13.77
CA ILE A 361 7.46 -6.23 13.73
C ILE A 361 6.73 -5.61 14.92
N ALA A 362 5.56 -5.03 14.67
CA ALA A 362 4.71 -4.52 15.72
C ALA A 362 3.23 -4.69 15.37
N VAL A 363 2.37 -4.85 16.38
CA VAL A 363 0.93 -4.64 16.22
C VAL A 363 0.61 -3.24 16.73
N GLU A 364 0.15 -2.39 15.82
CA GLU A 364 -0.12 -0.97 16.06
C GLU A 364 -1.60 -0.67 15.82
N TRP A 365 -2.12 0.41 16.41
CA TRP A 365 -3.42 0.95 16.05
C TRP A 365 -3.22 1.98 14.93
N VAL A 366 -3.88 1.77 13.80
CA VAL A 366 -3.80 2.65 12.62
C VAL A 366 -5.16 3.25 12.29
N ASP A 367 -5.16 4.40 11.64
CA ASP A 367 -6.39 5.04 11.14
C ASP A 367 -7.06 4.14 10.09
N ALA A 368 -8.37 3.98 10.19
CA ALA A 368 -9.11 3.07 9.33
C ALA A 368 -9.29 3.60 7.90
N GLY A 369 -9.26 4.93 7.71
CA GLY A 369 -9.42 5.59 6.41
C GLY A 369 -8.18 5.58 5.50
N GLY A 370 -7.08 4.91 5.90
CA GLY A 370 -5.83 4.89 5.12
C GLY A 370 -5.84 3.98 3.88
N GLY A 371 -6.96 3.38 3.50
CA GLY A 371 -7.03 2.39 2.41
C GLY A 371 -8.40 2.28 1.75
N GLU A 372 -9.15 3.39 1.70
CA GLU A 372 -10.35 3.52 0.85
C GLU A 372 -10.00 4.06 -0.53
#